data_AF-A0A0Q4KGB6-F1
#
_entry.id   AF-A0A0Q4KGB6-F1
#
_cell.length_a   1.000
_cell.length_b   1.000
_cell.length_c   1.000
_cell.angle_alpha   90.00
_cell.angle_beta   90.00
_cell.angle_gamma   90.00
#
_symmetry.space_group_name_H-M   'P 1'
#
loop_
_entity.id
_entity.type
_entity.pdbx_description
1 polymer ?
#
loop_
_entity_poly.entity_id
_entity_poly.type
_entity_poly.pdbx_seq_one_letter_code
_entity_poly.pdbx_strand_id
1 'polypeptide(L)'
;MSDAAPPADRPRDLTATMAFDPLVGLDALDDHLSRLKAQATALGYPFDRHGVRNELQAATFRLREAAQVELFVAPSGAIAILATPNR
;
A
#
# COMPACT_ATOMS: atom_id res chain seq x y z
N MET A 1 32.97 0.74 -20.24
CA MET A 1 32.04 1.06 -19.14
C MET A 1 30.72 0.40 -19.47
N SER A 2 30.46 -0.76 -18.88
CA SER A 2 29.20 -1.51 -19.05
C SER A 2 28.24 -1.02 -17.97
N ASP A 3 27.23 -0.26 -18.36
CA ASP A 3 26.10 0.05 -17.47
C ASP A 3 25.11 -1.11 -17.59
N ALA A 4 25.29 -2.12 -16.73
CA ALA A 4 24.35 -3.21 -16.62
C ALA A 4 23.15 -2.69 -15.81
N ALA A 5 22.00 -2.54 -16.46
CA ALA A 5 20.73 -2.36 -15.78
C ALA A 5 20.63 -3.41 -14.65
N PRO A 6 20.21 -3.01 -13.42
CA PRO A 6 20.15 -3.95 -12.30
C PRO A 6 19.27 -5.13 -12.68
N PRO A 7 19.60 -6.36 -12.24
CA PRO A 7 18.85 -7.55 -12.61
C PRO A 7 17.36 -7.33 -12.28
N ALA A 8 16.52 -7.51 -13.29
CA ALA A 8 15.07 -7.27 -13.22
C ALA A 8 14.32 -8.25 -12.29
N ASP A 9 15.05 -9.14 -11.61
CA ASP A 9 14.53 -10.35 -10.99
C ASP A 9 14.48 -10.30 -9.45
N ARG A 10 14.66 -9.11 -8.86
CA ARG A 10 14.41 -8.96 -7.42
C ARG A 10 12.90 -8.75 -7.20
N PRO A 11 12.25 -9.57 -6.36
CA PRO A 11 10.87 -9.35 -5.95
C PRO A 11 10.69 -7.92 -5.43
N ARG A 12 9.79 -7.15 -6.07
CA ARG A 12 9.46 -5.78 -5.66
C ARG A 12 8.20 -5.78 -4.82
N ASP A 13 8.12 -4.80 -3.91
CA ASP A 13 6.93 -4.53 -3.14
C ASP A 13 5.80 -4.04 -4.05
N LEU A 14 4.57 -4.39 -3.71
CA LEU A 14 3.37 -3.79 -4.30
C LEU A 14 3.00 -2.53 -3.54
N THR A 15 2.53 -1.50 -4.25
CA THR A 15 2.20 -0.22 -3.63
C THR A 15 0.83 0.32 -4.03
N ALA A 16 0.20 1.03 -3.10
CA ALA A 16 -0.96 1.85 -3.36
C ALA A 16 -0.83 3.18 -2.62
N THR A 17 -1.20 4.26 -3.30
CA THR A 17 -1.25 5.60 -2.74
C THR A 17 -2.70 6.05 -2.76
N MET A 18 -3.20 6.52 -1.62
CA MET A 18 -4.58 6.92 -1.41
C MET A 18 -4.62 8.30 -0.77
N ALA A 19 -5.61 9.10 -1.13
CA ALA A 19 -5.94 10.29 -0.35
C ALA A 19 -6.71 9.86 0.91
N PHE A 20 -6.36 10.44 2.05
CA PHE A 20 -7.13 10.36 3.28
C PHE A 20 -7.83 11.68 3.53
N ASP A 21 -9.13 11.61 3.79
CA ASP A 21 -9.95 12.70 4.28
C ASP A 21 -10.49 12.33 5.69
N PRO A 22 -10.42 13.22 6.70
CA PRO A 22 -10.84 12.89 8.07
C PRO A 22 -12.35 12.67 8.24
N LEU A 23 -13.19 13.13 7.30
CA LEU A 23 -14.64 12.93 7.31
C LEU A 23 -15.05 11.70 6.50
N VAL A 24 -14.35 11.39 5.41
CA VAL A 24 -14.74 10.34 4.46
C VAL A 24 -13.88 9.07 4.59
N GLY A 25 -12.64 9.18 5.05
CA GLY A 25 -11.67 8.09 5.15
C GLY A 25 -10.74 8.00 3.94
N LEU A 26 -10.29 6.79 3.62
CA LEU A 26 -9.40 6.54 2.48
C LEU A 26 -10.19 6.46 1.17
N ASP A 27 -9.75 7.22 0.18
CA ASP A 27 -10.35 7.25 -1.14
C ASP A 27 -10.19 5.90 -1.87
N ALA A 28 -11.25 5.46 -2.54
CA ALA A 28 -11.31 4.23 -3.35
C ALA A 28 -10.69 2.97 -2.70
N LEU A 29 -10.75 2.84 -1.37
CA LEU A 29 -10.01 1.81 -0.63
C LEU A 29 -10.23 0.38 -1.17
N ASP A 30 -11.48 0.01 -1.43
CA ASP A 30 -11.81 -1.34 -1.89
C ASP A 30 -11.25 -1.65 -3.30
N ASP A 31 -11.17 -0.64 -4.18
CA ASP A 31 -10.59 -0.78 -5.51
C ASP A 31 -9.08 -0.97 -5.42
N HIS A 32 -8.41 -0.19 -4.56
CA HIS A 32 -6.97 -0.33 -4.30
C HIS A 32 -6.63 -1.71 -3.73
N LEU A 33 -7.39 -2.20 -2.74
CA LEU A 33 -7.18 -3.53 -2.15
C LEU A 33 -7.45 -4.65 -3.16
N SER A 34 -8.46 -4.49 -4.02
CA SER A 34 -8.78 -5.46 -5.07
C SER A 34 -7.66 -5.54 -6.10
N ARG A 35 -7.12 -4.39 -6.52
CA ARG A 35 -5.97 -4.30 -7.44
C ARG A 35 -4.72 -4.95 -6.83
N LEU A 36 -4.39 -4.62 -5.58
CA LEU A 36 -3.24 -5.21 -4.89
C LEU A 36 -3.38 -6.73 -4.72
N LYS A 37 -4.57 -7.22 -4.39
CA LYS A 37 -4.84 -8.66 -4.30
C LYS A 37 -4.62 -9.36 -5.64
N ALA A 38 -5.09 -8.76 -6.75
CA ALA A 38 -4.89 -9.31 -8.09
C ALA A 38 -3.40 -9.37 -8.45
N GLN A 39 -2.64 -8.31 -8.16
CA GLN A 39 -1.19 -8.27 -8.38
C GLN A 39 -0.45 -9.31 -7.51
N ALA A 40 -0.79 -9.39 -6.21
CA ALA A 40 -0.21 -10.36 -5.30
C ALA A 40 -0.48 -11.80 -5.78
N THR A 41 -1.70 -12.08 -6.23
CA THR A 41 -2.08 -13.39 -6.80
C THR A 41 -1.25 -13.72 -8.03
N ALA A 42 -1.07 -12.77 -8.94
CA ALA A 42 -0.26 -12.96 -10.16
C ALA A 42 1.23 -13.22 -9.85
N LEU A 43 1.74 -12.70 -8.74
CA LEU A 43 3.12 -12.86 -8.29
C LEU A 43 3.31 -14.00 -7.28
N GLY A 44 2.23 -14.65 -6.84
CA GLY A 44 2.28 -15.68 -5.79
C GLY A 44 2.58 -15.14 -4.38
N TYR A 45 2.38 -13.84 -4.14
CA TYR A 45 2.57 -13.23 -2.82
C TYR A 45 1.37 -13.49 -1.91
N PRO A 46 1.56 -13.75 -0.60
CA PRO A 46 0.46 -13.81 0.35
C PRO A 46 -0.17 -12.41 0.52
N PHE A 47 -1.50 -12.34 0.57
CA PHE A 47 -2.22 -11.09 0.74
C PHE A 47 -3.46 -11.28 1.62
N ASP A 48 -3.39 -10.82 2.87
CA ASP A 48 -4.53 -10.75 3.78
C ASP A 48 -5.22 -9.39 3.68
N ARG A 49 -6.33 -9.35 2.94
CA ARG A 49 -7.15 -8.13 2.80
C ARG A 49 -7.65 -7.60 4.15
N HIS A 50 -7.98 -8.48 5.08
CA HIS A 50 -8.53 -8.06 6.37
C HIS A 50 -7.45 -7.43 7.24
N GLY A 51 -6.30 -8.10 7.36
CA GLY A 51 -5.13 -7.56 8.06
C GLY A 51 -4.70 -6.19 7.51
N VAL A 52 -4.56 -6.06 6.19
CA VAL A 52 -4.19 -4.78 5.55
C VAL A 52 -5.20 -3.68 5.89
N ARG A 53 -6.50 -3.97 5.86
CA ARG A 53 -7.55 -2.99 6.19
C ARG A 53 -7.47 -2.56 7.65
N ASN A 54 -7.20 -3.48 8.57
CA ASN A 54 -7.07 -3.17 10.00
C ASN A 54 -5.87 -2.26 10.26
N GLU A 55 -4.73 -2.55 9.63
CA GLU A 55 -3.53 -1.71 9.77
C GLU A 55 -3.72 -0.32 9.15
N LEU A 56 -4.38 -0.21 8.00
CA LEU A 56 -4.77 1.08 7.41
C LEU A 56 -5.69 1.87 8.34
N GLN A 57 -6.67 1.20 8.97
CA GLN A 57 -7.54 1.84 9.95
C GLN A 57 -6.74 2.33 11.16
N ALA A 58 -5.82 1.53 11.69
CA ALA A 58 -4.97 1.91 12.82
C ALA A 58 -4.06 3.11 12.49
N ALA A 59 -3.45 3.10 11.30
CA ALA A 59 -2.58 4.17 10.83
C ALA A 59 -3.33 5.50 10.61
N THR A 60 -4.58 5.43 10.15
CA THR A 60 -5.39 6.62 9.84
C THR A 60 -6.21 7.13 11.03
N PHE A 61 -6.45 6.31 12.07
CA PHE A 61 -7.33 6.64 13.19
C PHE A 61 -7.00 7.97 13.89
N ARG A 62 -5.71 8.34 13.97
CA ARG A 62 -5.26 9.57 14.66
C ARG A 62 -5.09 10.76 13.74
N LEU A 63 -5.24 10.59 12.43
CA LEU A 63 -5.10 11.69 11.47
C LEU A 63 -6.29 12.64 11.64
N ARG A 64 -5.98 13.94 11.76
CA ARG A 64 -6.97 15.02 11.93
C ARG A 64 -7.10 15.90 10.71
N GLU A 65 -6.15 15.80 9.80
CA GLU A 65 -6.03 16.58 8.58
C GLU A 65 -5.93 15.64 7.40
N ALA A 66 -6.19 16.17 6.20
CA ALA A 66 -6.03 15.42 4.97
C ALA A 66 -4.56 14.99 4.80
N ALA A 67 -4.36 13.78 4.31
CA ALA A 67 -3.03 13.21 4.14
C ALA A 67 -2.96 12.32 2.90
N GLN A 68 -1.76 12.15 2.37
CA GLN A 68 -1.45 11.08 1.43
C GLN A 68 -1.01 9.84 2.22
N VAL A 69 -1.69 8.72 2.00
CA VAL A 69 -1.38 7.43 2.62
C VAL A 69 -0.78 6.49 1.58
N GLU A 70 0.41 6.00 1.87
CA GLU A 70 1.14 5.05 1.02
C GLU A 70 1.21 3.69 1.74
N LEU A 71 0.67 2.67 1.10
CA LEU A 71 0.73 1.27 1.51
C LEU A 71 1.79 0.55 0.67
N PHE A 72 2.68 -0.17 1.34
CA PHE A 72 3.67 -1.06 0.75
C PHE A 72 3.38 -2.50 1.22
N VAL A 73 3.44 -3.45 0.29
CA VAL A 73 3.26 -4.88 0.56
C VAL A 73 4.46 -5.63 0.01
N ALA A 74 5.27 -6.15 0.93
CA ALA A 74 6.46 -6.92 0.59
C ALA A 74 6.09 -8.29 -0.01
N PRO A 75 7.00 -8.93 -0.76
CA PRO A 75 6.84 -10.31 -1.24
C PRO A 75 6.48 -11.34 -0.16
N SER A 76 6.85 -11.07 1.10
CA SER A 76 6.52 -11.91 2.26
C SER A 76 5.10 -11.70 2.79
N GLY A 77 4.37 -10.69 2.28
CA GLY A 77 3.10 -10.22 2.84
C GLY A 77 3.26 -9.24 4.00
N ALA A 78 4.49 -8.92 4.43
CA ALA A 78 4.74 -7.86 5.40
C ALA A 78 4.28 -6.52 4.82
N ILE A 79 3.69 -5.67 5.66
CA ILE A 79 3.13 -4.39 5.22
C ILE A 79 3.79 -3.23 5.95
N ALA A 80 3.92 -2.11 5.23
CA ALA A 80 4.34 -0.83 5.79
C ALA A 80 3.38 0.25 5.31
N ILE A 81 3.09 1.22 6.17
CA ILE A 81 2.18 2.32 5.89
C ILE A 81 2.87 3.63 6.26
N LEU A 82 2.86 4.58 5.34
CA LEU A 82 3.32 5.95 5.55
C LEU A 82 2.14 6.91 5.34
N ALA A 83 1.95 7.83 6.27
CA ALA A 83 0.97 8.91 6.15
C ALA A 83 1.68 10.26 6.16
N THR A 84 1.49 11.04 5.10
CA THR A 84 2.10 12.36 4.92
C THR A 84 1.01 13.42 4.87
N PRO A 85 0.93 14.38 5.82
CA PRO A 85 -0.06 15.45 5.76
C PRO A 85 0.05 16.27 4.46
N ASN A 86 -1.09 16.61 3.87
CA ASN A 86 -1.15 17.53 2.73
C ASN A 86 -0.86 18.93 3.27
N ARG A 87 0.21 19.57 2.80
CA ARG A 87 0.57 20.94 3.23
C ARG A 87 -0.36 22.00 2.68
#